data_AF-A0A0K0F6U0-F1
#
_entry.id   AF-A0A0K0F6U0-F1
#
_cell.length_a   1.000
_cell.length_b   1.000
_cell.length_c   1.000
_cell.angle_alpha   90.00
_cell.angle_beta   90.00
_cell.angle_gamma   90.00
#
_symmetry.space_group_name_H-M   'P 1'
#
loop_
_entity.id
_entity.type
_entity.pdbx_description
1 polymer ?
#
loop_
_entity_poly.entity_id
_entity_poly.type
_entity_poly.pdbx_seq_one_letter_code
_entity_poly.pdbx_strand_id
1 'polypeptide(L)'
;MIAKSYYKKLMSERDSLYASNMSSRIPATIKVLQAEIEFLENLFDLNYLNCSFTLPPPQGMVEVRVRKIYIPVDKYHDYNFFGRILEPRGLTVKDLEHRSSCRIMIRGNRSMKDKSKERNFIGRPNYQYLNEPLHVLLQAEDTLNRVQKNWIMLKMKSERCYPLPLEMLIIFKDLN
;
A
#
# COMPACT_ATOMS: atom_id res chain seq x y z
N MET A 1 1.17 0.35 -17.42
CA MET A 1 0.15 0.74 -18.42
C MET A 1 -0.14 -0.38 -19.44
N ILE A 2 0.87 -1.15 -19.88
CA ILE A 2 0.73 -2.22 -20.89
C ILE A 2 -0.24 -3.35 -20.47
N ALA A 3 -0.20 -3.79 -19.21
CA ALA A 3 -1.09 -4.86 -18.72
C ALA A 3 -2.59 -4.49 -18.76
N LYS A 4 -2.94 -3.22 -18.53
CA LYS A 4 -4.35 -2.76 -18.58
C LYS A 4 -4.91 -2.75 -19.99
N SER A 5 -4.12 -2.34 -20.98
CA SER A 5 -4.53 -2.36 -22.39
C SER A 5 -4.67 -3.78 -22.92
N TYR A 6 -3.80 -4.70 -22.46
CA TYR A 6 -3.87 -6.12 -22.81
C TYR A 6 -5.14 -6.78 -22.23
N TYR A 7 -5.44 -6.56 -20.96
CA TYR A 7 -6.66 -7.07 -20.33
C TYR A 7 -7.94 -6.59 -21.04
N LYS A 8 -8.03 -5.29 -21.37
CA LYS A 8 -9.18 -4.74 -22.10
C LYS A 8 -9.37 -5.42 -23.46
N LYS A 9 -8.28 -5.76 -24.13
CA LYS A 9 -8.31 -6.46 -25.42
C LYS A 9 -8.86 -7.88 -25.26
N LEU A 10 -8.37 -8.64 -24.27
CA LEU A 10 -8.86 -9.98 -23.98
C LEU A 10 -10.36 -10.00 -23.63
N MET A 11 -10.84 -9.02 -22.85
CA MET A 11 -12.26 -8.90 -22.51
C MET A 11 -13.13 -8.62 -23.75
N SER A 12 -12.67 -7.74 -24.66
CA SER A 12 -13.38 -7.46 -25.91
C SER A 12 -13.42 -8.66 -26.86
N GLU A 13 -12.34 -9.44 -26.93
CA GLU A 13 -12.27 -10.66 -27.74
C GLU A 13 -13.21 -11.72 -27.18
N ARG A 14 -13.24 -11.90 -25.86
CA ARG A 14 -14.20 -12.77 -25.16
C ARG A 14 -15.64 -12.42 -25.51
N ASP A 15 -16.02 -11.15 -25.36
CA ASP A 15 -17.40 -10.70 -25.59
C ASP A 15 -17.83 -10.89 -27.06
N SER A 16 -16.89 -10.70 -28.00
CA SER A 16 -17.12 -10.97 -29.43
C SER A 16 -17.32 -12.46 -29.74
N LEU A 17 -16.60 -13.35 -29.05
CA LEU A 17 -16.72 -14.80 -29.20
C LEU A 17 -18.02 -15.35 -28.61
N TYR A 18 -18.51 -14.76 -27.53
CA TYR A 18 -19.83 -15.08 -26.98
C TYR A 18 -20.97 -14.53 -27.83
N ALA A 19 -20.85 -13.29 -28.33
CA ALA A 19 -21.87 -12.68 -29.18
C ALA A 19 -22.05 -13.40 -30.53
N SER A 20 -20.99 -14.03 -31.05
CA SER A 20 -21.01 -14.75 -32.33
C SER A 20 -21.44 -16.23 -32.21
N ASN A 21 -21.87 -16.70 -31.04
CA ASN A 21 -22.15 -18.12 -30.75
C ASN A 21 -20.97 -19.07 -31.08
N MET A 22 -19.76 -18.54 -31.24
CA MET A 22 -18.53 -19.33 -31.48
C MET A 22 -18.12 -20.13 -30.24
N SER A 23 -18.74 -19.84 -29.09
CA SER A 23 -18.47 -20.53 -27.84
C SER A 23 -18.72 -22.03 -27.85
N SER A 24 -19.61 -22.52 -28.71
CA SER A 24 -19.86 -23.96 -28.85
C SER A 24 -18.87 -24.64 -29.80
N ARG A 25 -18.28 -23.88 -30.75
CA ARG A 25 -17.39 -24.41 -31.78
C ARG A 25 -15.94 -24.53 -31.32
N ILE A 26 -15.50 -23.65 -30.41
CA ILE A 26 -14.09 -23.57 -30.00
C ILE A 26 -13.96 -23.53 -28.47
N PRO A 27 -14.39 -24.58 -27.76
CA PRO A 27 -14.40 -24.58 -26.29
C PRO A 27 -13.00 -24.55 -25.68
N ALA A 28 -11.99 -25.11 -26.36
CA ALA A 28 -10.61 -25.11 -25.90
C ALA A 28 -10.01 -23.70 -25.87
N THR A 29 -10.24 -22.90 -26.92
CA THR A 29 -9.75 -21.51 -26.99
C THR A 29 -10.41 -20.63 -25.94
N ILE A 30 -11.71 -20.82 -25.67
CA ILE A 30 -12.40 -20.10 -24.59
C ILE A 30 -11.83 -20.46 -23.23
N LYS A 31 -11.56 -21.74 -22.96
CA LYS A 31 -10.92 -22.15 -21.70
C LYS A 31 -9.56 -21.49 -21.49
N VAL A 32 -8.73 -21.44 -22.54
CA VAL A 32 -7.41 -20.77 -22.46
C VAL A 32 -7.58 -19.27 -22.23
N LEU A 33 -8.52 -18.63 -22.94
CA LEU A 33 -8.78 -17.20 -22.81
C LEU A 33 -9.33 -16.86 -21.41
N GLN A 34 -10.23 -17.67 -20.87
CA GLN A 34 -10.74 -17.55 -19.51
C GLN A 34 -9.64 -17.77 -18.47
N ALA A 35 -8.80 -18.79 -18.63
CA ALA A 35 -7.69 -19.06 -17.73
C ALA A 35 -6.65 -17.92 -17.74
N GLU A 36 -6.39 -17.31 -18.90
CA GLU A 36 -5.51 -16.14 -19.01
C GLU A 36 -6.14 -14.90 -18.38
N ILE A 37 -7.44 -14.66 -18.57
CA ILE A 37 -8.18 -13.59 -17.88
C ILE A 37 -8.13 -13.81 -16.37
N GLU A 38 -8.41 -15.01 -15.89
CA GLU A 38 -8.38 -15.37 -14.46
C GLU A 38 -6.96 -15.27 -13.90
N PHE A 39 -5.94 -15.66 -14.66
CA PHE A 39 -4.55 -15.49 -14.29
C PHE A 39 -4.17 -14.01 -14.19
N LEU A 40 -4.57 -13.17 -15.14
CA LEU A 40 -4.33 -11.73 -15.07
C LEU A 40 -5.15 -11.08 -13.96
N GLU A 41 -6.36 -11.55 -13.69
CA GLU A 41 -7.17 -11.12 -12.57
C GLU A 41 -6.53 -11.49 -11.24
N ASN A 42 -5.93 -12.67 -11.11
CA ASN A 42 -5.22 -13.11 -9.90
C ASN A 42 -3.83 -12.46 -9.76
N LEU A 43 -3.12 -12.25 -10.88
CA LEU A 43 -1.77 -11.67 -10.90
C LEU A 43 -1.79 -10.15 -10.68
N PHE A 44 -2.80 -9.47 -11.22
CA PHE A 44 -2.93 -8.02 -11.10
C PHE A 44 -4.04 -7.58 -10.14
N ASP A 45 -4.83 -8.50 -9.60
CA ASP A 45 -6.00 -8.20 -8.78
C ASP A 45 -6.78 -7.04 -9.44
N LEU A 46 -7.24 -7.19 -10.69
CA LEU A 46 -7.91 -6.08 -11.40
C LEU A 46 -9.24 -5.68 -10.75
N ASN A 47 -9.77 -6.54 -9.86
CA ASN A 47 -10.81 -6.19 -8.91
C ASN A 47 -10.37 -5.17 -7.85
N TYR A 48 -9.07 -4.88 -7.67
CA TYR A 48 -8.55 -3.80 -6.81
C TYR A 48 -8.43 -2.44 -7.49
N LEU A 49 -8.43 -2.40 -8.83
CA LEU A 49 -8.69 -1.15 -9.56
C LEU A 49 -10.19 -0.84 -9.65
N ASN A 50 -11.01 -1.89 -9.61
CA ASN A 50 -12.48 -1.81 -9.54
C ASN A 50 -13.04 -1.88 -8.10
N CYS A 51 -12.21 -2.08 -7.07
CA CYS A 51 -12.48 -1.55 -5.76
C CYS A 51 -12.37 -0.04 -5.91
N SER A 52 -13.44 0.55 -6.44
CA SER A 52 -13.83 1.86 -6.02
C SER A 52 -14.00 1.75 -4.50
N PHE A 53 -12.91 1.93 -3.76
CA PHE A 53 -12.95 2.32 -2.37
C PHE A 53 -13.53 3.73 -2.37
N THR A 54 -14.80 3.82 -2.75
CA THR A 54 -15.61 4.99 -2.49
C THR A 54 -15.63 5.06 -0.98
N LEU A 55 -14.94 6.09 -0.49
CA LEU A 55 -15.05 6.42 0.90
C LEU A 55 -16.53 6.68 1.15
N PRO A 56 -17.10 6.11 2.23
CA PRO A 56 -18.47 6.43 2.58
C PRO A 56 -18.62 7.95 2.71
N PRO A 57 -19.83 8.50 2.54
CA PRO A 57 -20.06 9.90 2.78
C PRO A 57 -19.53 10.29 4.17
N PRO A 58 -18.88 11.45 4.30
CA PRO A 58 -18.32 11.89 5.58
C PRO A 58 -19.45 12.01 6.60
N GLN A 59 -19.31 11.32 7.72
CA GLN A 59 -20.31 11.30 8.77
C GLN A 59 -19.67 11.75 10.07
N GLY A 60 -20.13 12.90 10.58
CA GLY A 60 -19.59 13.52 11.79
C GLY A 60 -18.49 14.55 11.51
N MET A 61 -17.75 14.90 12.57
CA MET A 61 -16.66 15.86 12.52
C MET A 61 -15.37 15.23 11.98
N VAL A 62 -14.53 16.06 11.35
CA VAL A 62 -13.19 15.65 10.92
C VAL A 62 -12.30 15.52 12.16
N GLU A 63 -11.66 14.37 12.32
CA GLU A 63 -10.71 14.12 13.40
C GLU A 63 -9.35 13.73 12.81
N VAL A 64 -8.28 14.15 13.49
CA VAL A 64 -6.92 13.69 13.19
C VAL A 64 -6.62 12.47 14.06
N ARG A 65 -6.46 11.32 13.43
CA ARG A 65 -6.09 10.07 14.12
C ARG A 65 -4.67 9.68 13.74
N VAL A 66 -3.85 9.45 14.76
CA VAL A 66 -2.46 9.03 14.61
C VAL A 66 -2.31 7.62 15.16
N ARG A 67 -1.69 6.74 14.38
CA ARG A 67 -1.36 5.38 14.77
C ARG A 67 0.15 5.20 14.73
N LYS A 68 0.71 4.68 15.83
CA LYS A 68 2.14 4.40 15.99
C LYS A 68 2.41 2.93 15.78
N ILE A 69 3.37 2.62 14.91
CA ILE A 69 3.78 1.25 14.59
C ILE A 69 5.28 1.13 14.82
N TYR A 70 5.68 0.24 15.72
CA TYR A 70 7.09 0.01 16.04
C TYR A 70 7.73 -0.95 15.04
N ILE A 71 8.98 -0.65 14.66
CA ILE A 71 9.76 -1.50 13.76
C ILE A 71 10.63 -2.43 14.62
N PRO A 72 10.60 -3.76 14.41
CA PRO A 72 11.37 -4.72 15.19
C PRO A 72 12.85 -4.71 14.78
N VAL A 73 13.55 -3.64 15.10
CA VAL A 73 15.00 -3.46 14.84
C VAL A 73 15.86 -4.45 15.61
N ASP A 74 15.33 -5.05 16.68
CA ASP A 74 16.04 -6.04 17.50
C ASP A 74 16.19 -7.38 16.79
N LYS A 75 15.26 -7.72 15.89
CA LYS A 75 15.35 -8.97 15.11
C LYS A 75 16.29 -8.85 13.91
N TYR A 76 16.53 -7.64 13.44
CA TYR A 76 17.25 -7.37 12.19
C TYR A 76 18.18 -6.16 12.34
N HIS A 77 19.25 -6.31 13.13
CA HIS A 77 20.12 -5.20 13.51
C HIS A 77 20.91 -4.55 12.36
N ASP A 78 21.32 -5.35 11.35
CA ASP A 78 22.07 -4.88 10.18
C ASP A 78 21.17 -4.37 9.05
N TYR A 79 19.85 -4.46 9.24
CA TYR A 79 18.89 -4.09 8.21
C TYR A 79 18.53 -2.59 8.27
N ASN A 80 18.66 -1.89 7.14
CA ASN A 80 18.33 -0.47 7.04
C ASN A 80 16.86 -0.26 6.68
N PHE A 81 15.98 -0.36 7.68
CA PHE A 81 14.54 -0.12 7.51
C PHE A 81 14.23 1.27 6.94
N PHE A 82 14.81 2.34 7.50
CA PHE A 82 14.54 3.71 7.05
C PHE A 82 14.82 3.89 5.55
N GLY A 83 16.00 3.49 5.08
CA GLY A 83 16.39 3.65 3.69
C GLY A 83 15.54 2.82 2.72
N ARG A 84 15.03 1.68 3.18
CA ARG A 84 14.20 0.76 2.39
C ARG A 84 12.75 1.18 2.33
N ILE A 85 12.20 1.71 3.43
CA ILE A 85 10.85 2.28 3.47
C ILE A 85 10.77 3.52 2.57
N LEU A 86 11.75 4.43 2.69
CA LEU A 86 11.73 5.67 1.93
C LEU A 86 12.06 5.44 0.45
N GLU A 87 12.95 4.50 0.14
CA GLU A 87 13.53 4.31 -1.18
C GLU A 87 14.30 5.54 -1.71
N PRO A 88 15.14 5.39 -2.75
CA PRO A 88 15.72 6.56 -3.42
C PRO A 88 14.61 7.53 -3.88
N ARG A 89 14.65 8.75 -3.36
CA ARG A 89 13.73 9.88 -3.65
C ARG A 89 12.34 9.84 -2.97
N GLY A 90 12.04 8.86 -2.10
CA GLY A 90 10.78 8.91 -1.33
C GLY A 90 9.51 8.63 -2.14
N LEU A 91 9.63 8.11 -3.37
CA LEU A 91 8.49 8.03 -4.31
C LEU A 91 7.41 7.08 -3.81
N THR A 92 7.79 5.91 -3.31
CA THR A 92 6.85 4.90 -2.80
C THR A 92 6.05 5.39 -1.61
N VAL A 93 6.69 6.09 -0.66
CA VAL A 93 5.98 6.70 0.48
C VAL A 93 5.02 7.77 -0.01
N LYS A 94 5.45 8.67 -0.90
CA LYS A 94 4.58 9.72 -1.46
C LYS A 94 3.39 9.16 -2.23
N ASP A 95 3.62 8.13 -3.04
CA ASP A 95 2.55 7.44 -3.77
C ASP A 95 1.57 6.76 -2.80
N LEU A 96 2.08 6.15 -1.73
CA LEU A 96 1.27 5.53 -0.69
C LEU A 96 0.44 6.59 0.06
N GLU A 97 1.04 7.73 0.42
CA GLU A 97 0.36 8.86 1.05
C GLU A 97 -0.77 9.40 0.15
N HIS A 98 -0.46 9.68 -1.12
CA HIS A 98 -1.43 10.18 -2.09
C HIS A 98 -2.61 9.23 -2.31
N ARG A 99 -2.36 7.92 -2.35
CA ARG A 99 -3.40 6.90 -2.59
C ARG A 99 -4.22 6.52 -1.36
N SER A 100 -3.70 6.76 -0.16
CA SER A 100 -4.36 6.41 1.11
C SER A 100 -4.97 7.60 1.83
N SER A 101 -4.68 8.84 1.37
CA SER A 101 -5.03 10.06 2.10
C SER A 101 -4.54 10.04 3.56
N CYS A 102 -3.43 9.33 3.79
CA CYS A 102 -2.77 9.25 5.08
C CYS A 102 -1.38 9.83 4.94
N ARG A 103 -0.90 10.50 5.99
CA ARG A 103 0.46 11.00 6.11
C ARG A 103 1.31 9.99 6.86
N ILE A 104 2.47 9.67 6.32
CA ILE A 104 3.39 8.66 6.84
C ILE A 104 4.65 9.37 7.32
N MET A 105 4.98 9.23 8.60
CA MET A 105 6.12 9.89 9.22
C MET A 105 6.99 8.87 9.93
N ILE A 106 8.24 8.74 9.50
CA ILE A 106 9.22 7.88 10.18
C ILE A 106 9.88 8.69 11.31
N ARG A 107 9.91 8.12 12.52
CA ARG A 107 10.41 8.73 13.76
C ARG A 107 11.14 7.68 14.61
N GLY A 108 11.76 8.09 15.70
CA GLY A 108 12.56 7.21 16.55
C GLY A 108 14.07 7.25 16.29
N ASN A 109 14.80 6.50 17.10
CA ASN A 109 16.23 6.26 16.99
C ASN A 109 16.55 5.56 15.65
N ARG A 110 17.61 6.00 14.95
CA ARG A 110 18.01 5.57 13.60
C ARG A 110 17.07 6.03 12.48
N SER A 111 16.20 7.01 12.74
CA SER A 111 15.33 7.60 11.70
C SER A 111 16.04 8.62 10.83
N MET A 112 17.22 9.12 11.24
CA MET A 112 18.01 10.04 10.42
C MET A 112 19.03 9.29 9.56
N LYS A 113 19.28 9.82 8.36
CA LYS A 113 20.30 9.28 7.46
C LYS A 113 21.70 9.25 8.11
N ASP A 114 22.04 10.31 8.83
CA ASP A 114 23.35 10.49 9.46
C ASP A 114 23.29 10.26 10.97
N LYS A 115 23.72 9.08 11.44
CA LYS A 115 23.72 8.70 12.87
C LYS A 115 24.54 9.65 13.76
N SER A 116 25.63 10.22 13.23
CA SER A 116 26.47 11.16 13.99
C SER A 116 25.75 12.48 14.25
N LYS A 117 24.96 12.95 13.27
CA LYS A 117 24.15 14.16 13.43
C LYS A 117 22.99 13.92 14.39
N GLU A 118 22.37 12.74 14.31
CA GLU A 118 21.25 12.37 15.16
C GLU A 118 21.54 12.56 16.66
N ARG A 119 22.71 12.11 17.12
CA ARG A 119 23.13 12.27 18.54
C ARG A 119 23.21 13.73 18.99
N ASN A 120 23.56 14.64 18.08
CA ASN A 120 23.66 16.07 18.39
C ASN A 120 22.30 16.77 18.51
N PHE A 121 21.23 16.13 18.00
CA PHE A 121 19.86 16.63 18.09
C PHE A 121 19.08 16.02 19.25
N ILE A 122 19.60 14.97 19.90
CA ILE A 122 18.98 14.39 21.09
C ILE A 122 18.89 15.45 22.20
N GLY A 123 17.71 15.57 22.82
CA GLY A 123 17.43 16.54 23.87
C GLY A 123 17.05 17.94 23.38
N ARG A 124 17.05 18.21 22.07
CA ARG A 124 16.56 19.48 21.53
C ARG A 124 15.03 19.52 21.45
N PRO A 125 14.40 20.70 21.61
CA PRO A 125 12.97 20.85 21.33
C PRO A 125 12.68 20.42 19.89
N ASN A 126 11.54 19.77 19.68
CA ASN A 126 11.12 19.11 18.43
C ASN A 126 11.83 17.79 18.06
N TYR A 127 12.88 17.36 18.78
CA TYR A 127 13.61 16.11 18.52
C TYR A 127 13.45 15.05 19.63
N GLN A 128 12.48 15.22 20.52
CA GLN A 128 12.22 14.29 21.63
C GLN A 128 11.94 12.85 21.16
N TYR A 129 11.37 12.71 19.96
CA TYR A 129 11.11 11.41 19.34
C TYR A 129 12.38 10.57 19.08
N LEU A 130 13.57 11.17 19.09
CA LEU A 130 14.84 10.44 18.91
C LEU A 130 15.16 9.50 20.09
N ASN A 131 14.55 9.72 21.25
CA ASN A 131 14.70 8.84 22.42
C ASN A 131 13.84 7.59 22.34
N GLU A 132 12.88 7.54 21.41
CA GLU A 132 11.99 6.39 21.23
C GLU A 132 12.58 5.38 20.23
N PRO A 133 12.21 4.09 20.30
CA PRO A 133 12.62 3.12 19.28
C PRO A 133 12.08 3.50 17.89
N LEU A 134 12.74 3.02 16.83
CA LEU A 134 12.35 3.28 15.45
C LEU A 134 10.88 2.91 15.21
N HIS A 135 10.09 3.85 14.71
CA HIS A 135 8.67 3.65 14.49
C HIS A 135 8.15 4.51 13.34
N VAL A 136 7.00 4.11 12.79
CA VAL A 136 6.26 4.84 11.77
C VAL A 136 4.98 5.37 12.40
N LEU A 137 4.70 6.65 12.19
CA LEU A 137 3.43 7.29 12.52
C LEU A 137 2.59 7.38 11.24
N LEU A 138 1.40 6.82 11.30
CA LEU A 138 0.38 6.95 10.26
C LEU A 138 -0.67 7.93 10.78
N GLN A 139 -0.77 9.09 10.15
CA GLN A 139 -1.75 10.11 10.48
C GLN A 139 -2.81 10.16 9.38
N ALA A 140 -4.07 10.03 9.75
CA ALA A 140 -5.20 10.22 8.86
C ALA A 140 -6.04 11.39 9.37
N GLU A 141 -6.47 12.25 8.46
CA GLU A 141 -7.32 13.41 8.74
C GLU A 141 -8.62 13.25 7.94
N ASP A 142 -9.66 12.73 8.58
CA ASP A 142 -10.97 12.55 7.98
C ASP A 142 -12.04 12.31 9.07
N THR A 143 -13.28 12.12 8.66
CA THR A 143 -14.34 11.60 9.54
C THR A 143 -14.03 10.19 10.04
N LEU A 144 -14.47 9.85 11.25
CA LEU A 144 -14.17 8.56 11.91
C LEU A 144 -14.41 7.34 11.01
N ASN A 145 -15.55 7.32 10.32
CA ASN A 145 -15.92 6.23 9.40
C ASN A 145 -14.90 6.09 8.25
N ARG A 146 -14.43 7.22 7.70
CA ARG A 146 -13.46 7.24 6.59
C ARG A 146 -12.06 6.92 7.07
N VAL A 147 -11.65 7.40 8.26
CA VAL A 147 -10.35 7.08 8.88
C VAL A 147 -10.18 5.57 9.04
N GLN A 148 -11.19 4.89 9.59
CA GLN A 148 -11.14 3.43 9.77
C GLN A 148 -10.99 2.70 8.43
N LYS A 149 -11.70 3.16 7.39
CA LYS A 149 -11.58 2.62 6.03
C LYS A 149 -10.22 2.91 5.39
N ASN A 150 -9.63 4.08 5.65
CA ASN A 150 -8.30 4.45 5.16
C ASN A 150 -7.21 3.54 5.74
N TRP A 151 -7.31 3.17 7.03
CA TRP A 151 -6.37 2.22 7.65
C TRP A 151 -6.51 0.81 7.09
N ILE A 152 -7.74 0.33 6.87
CA ILE A 152 -7.99 -0.96 6.22
C ILE A 152 -7.43 -0.96 4.79
N MET A 153 -7.62 0.15 4.06
CA MET A 153 -7.04 0.32 2.73
C MET A 153 -5.51 0.25 2.76
N LEU A 154 -4.85 0.91 3.72
CA LEU A 154 -3.40 0.84 3.88
C LEU A 154 -2.92 -0.59 4.14
N LYS A 155 -3.57 -1.30 5.08
CA LYS A 155 -3.25 -2.69 5.39
C LYS A 155 -3.37 -3.59 4.17
N MET A 156 -4.52 -3.55 3.50
CA MET A 156 -4.79 -4.37 2.33
C MET A 156 -3.84 -4.07 1.16
N LYS A 157 -3.55 -2.78 0.91
CA LYS A 157 -2.59 -2.37 -0.13
C LYS A 157 -1.16 -2.81 0.19
N SER A 158 -0.81 -2.89 1.47
CA SER A 158 0.51 -3.32 1.90
C SER A 158 0.76 -4.82 1.68
N GLU A 159 -0.29 -5.65 1.75
CA GLU A 159 -0.18 -7.11 1.70
C GLU A 159 -0.37 -7.70 0.29
N ARG A 160 -1.04 -7.01 -0.65
CA ARG A 160 -1.47 -7.63 -1.92
C ARG A 160 -1.28 -6.79 -3.20
N CYS A 161 -1.23 -5.46 -3.12
CA CYS A 161 -1.33 -4.61 -4.33
C CYS A 161 0.01 -4.12 -4.91
N TYR A 162 1.11 -4.33 -4.20
CA TYR A 162 2.44 -4.00 -4.65
C TYR A 162 3.38 -5.14 -4.27
N PRO A 163 4.40 -5.45 -5.08
CA PRO A 163 5.59 -6.07 -4.54
C PRO A 163 6.30 -5.02 -3.68
N LEU A 164 5.65 -4.61 -2.58
CA LEU A 164 6.34 -3.87 -1.55
C LEU A 164 7.44 -4.81 -1.05
N PRO A 165 8.65 -4.28 -0.83
CA PRO A 165 9.68 -5.04 -0.16
C PRO A 165 9.07 -5.68 1.10
N LEU A 166 9.36 -6.96 1.37
CA LEU A 166 8.85 -7.76 2.50
C LEU A 166 8.87 -6.99 3.84
N GLU A 167 9.74 -5.99 3.93
CA GLU A 167 10.06 -5.18 5.09
C GLU A 167 9.02 -4.09 5.35
N MET A 168 8.30 -3.61 4.34
CA MET A 168 7.05 -2.84 4.53
C MET A 168 5.93 -3.74 5.05
N LEU A 169 5.88 -5.00 4.61
CA LEU A 169 4.91 -6.00 5.06
C LEU A 169 5.06 -6.30 6.57
N ILE A 170 6.29 -6.32 7.07
CA ILE A 170 6.58 -6.45 8.52
C ILE A 170 5.95 -5.31 9.31
N ILE A 171 5.97 -4.09 8.77
CA ILE A 171 5.46 -2.88 9.45
C ILE A 171 3.94 -2.89 9.48
N PHE A 172 3.30 -3.18 8.34
CA PHE A 172 1.84 -3.06 8.24
C PHE A 172 1.07 -4.30 8.76
N LYS A 173 1.74 -5.41 9.07
CA LYS A 173 1.14 -6.58 9.73
C LYS A 173 0.50 -6.26 11.08
N ASP A 174 1.04 -5.29 11.82
CA ASP A 174 0.55 -4.89 13.14
C ASP A 174 -0.61 -3.86 13.10
N LEU A 175 -1.16 -3.59 11.91
CA LEU A 175 -2.42 -2.85 11.74
C LEU A 175 -3.64 -3.73 12.11
N ASN A 176 -3.78 -4.14 13.37
CA ASN A 176 -5.02 -4.77 13.88
C ASN A 176 -6.00 -3.76 14.48
#